data_AF-A0A1B0DJV6-F1
#
_entry.id   AF-A0A1B0DJV6-F1
#
_cell.length_a   1.000
_cell.length_b   1.000
_cell.length_c   1.000
_cell.angle_alpha   90.00
_cell.angle_beta   90.00
_cell.angle_gamma   90.00
#
_symmetry.space_group_name_H-M   'P 1'
#
loop_
_entity.id
_entity.type
_entity.pdbx_description
1 polymer ?
#
loop_
_entity_poly.entity_id
_entity_poly.type
_entity_poly.pdbx_seq_one_letter_code
_entity_poly.pdbx_strand_id
1 'polypeptide(L)'
;MHEISLNIDNGDVLREFLNLAIDQEVSVDSGRNLLKSWKDYGFTHQDELDLATKGLSNIFGQYARGQIDQKSLKSYFSYLNPELQEKIVRVIEGRKDEILRHLVFRSISSEQKALVSFDWDVKWILGSSSSSTVQKLITSLTLNCRKGKIQERVFMLRWIGSIWIN
;
A
#
# COMPACT_ATOMS: atom_id res chain seq x y z
N MET A 1 8.31 -5.20 26.20
CA MET A 1 7.26 -5.73 25.30
C MET A 1 6.04 -4.86 25.55
N HIS A 2 5.62 -4.02 24.60
CA HIS A 2 4.47 -3.13 24.81
C HIS A 2 3.19 -3.93 24.48
N GLU A 3 2.41 -4.24 25.50
CA GLU A 3 1.07 -4.79 25.35
C GLU A 3 0.17 -3.69 24.80
N ILE A 4 -0.36 -3.88 23.59
CA ILE A 4 -1.38 -2.99 23.04
C ILE A 4 -2.71 -3.52 23.56
N SER A 5 -3.31 -2.83 24.53
CA SER A 5 -4.65 -3.14 25.02
C SER A 5 -5.69 -2.48 24.11
N LEU A 6 -6.37 -3.27 23.29
CA LEU A 6 -7.51 -2.82 22.49
C LEU A 6 -8.79 -3.16 23.24
N ASN A 7 -9.51 -2.14 23.70
CA ASN A 7 -10.81 -2.33 24.36
C ASN A 7 -11.95 -2.32 23.33
N ILE A 8 -11.87 -3.19 22.32
CA ILE A 8 -12.86 -3.29 21.24
C ILE A 8 -13.49 -4.68 21.28
N ASP A 9 -14.78 -4.73 21.61
CA ASP A 9 -15.60 -5.94 21.68
C ASP A 9 -16.33 -6.24 20.36
N ASN A 10 -16.61 -5.20 19.57
CA ASN A 10 -17.27 -5.31 18.29
C ASN A 10 -16.26 -5.65 17.17
N GLY A 11 -16.43 -6.82 16.55
CA GLY A 11 -15.54 -7.28 15.49
C GLY A 11 -15.53 -6.38 14.24
N ASP A 12 -16.59 -5.64 13.95
CA ASP A 12 -16.62 -4.75 12.78
C ASP A 12 -15.87 -3.45 13.05
N VAL A 13 -15.99 -2.92 14.27
CA VAL A 13 -15.18 -1.78 14.74
C VAL A 13 -13.70 -2.17 14.75
N LEU A 14 -13.39 -3.38 15.21
CA LEU A 14 -12.02 -3.90 15.18
C LEU A 14 -11.48 -3.97 13.75
N ARG A 15 -12.25 -4.53 12.82
CA ARG A 15 -11.84 -4.62 11.40
C ARG A 15 -11.58 -3.23 10.82
N GLU A 16 -12.45 -2.28 11.09
CA GLU A 16 -12.31 -0.91 10.60
C GLU A 16 -11.08 -0.23 11.20
N PHE A 17 -10.85 -0.39 12.50
CA PHE A 17 -9.68 0.12 13.19
C PHE A 17 -8.38 -0.46 12.64
N LEU A 18 -8.32 -1.77 12.38
CA LEU A 18 -7.15 -2.40 11.76
C LEU A 18 -6.89 -1.84 10.35
N ASN A 19 -7.94 -1.62 9.56
CA ASN A 19 -7.80 -1.03 8.23
C ASN A 19 -7.31 0.42 8.32
N LEU A 20 -7.82 1.21 9.26
CA LEU A 20 -7.34 2.56 9.53
C LEU A 20 -5.86 2.56 9.92
N ALA A 21 -5.43 1.63 10.79
CA ALA A 21 -4.04 1.52 11.20
C ALA A 21 -3.12 1.16 10.01
N ILE A 22 -3.56 0.29 9.11
CA ILE A 22 -2.82 -0.05 7.89
C ILE A 22 -2.82 1.14 6.92
N ASP A 23 -3.95 1.82 6.74
CA ASP A 23 -4.09 2.95 5.81
C ASP A 23 -3.24 4.15 6.22
N GLN A 24 -3.15 4.44 7.52
CA GLN A 24 -2.27 5.49 8.05
C GLN A 24 -0.80 5.22 7.75
N GLU A 25 -0.38 3.95 7.70
CA GLU A 25 0.99 3.58 7.40
C GLU A 25 1.24 3.51 5.89
N VAL A 26 0.34 2.87 5.13
CA VAL A 26 0.54 2.61 3.70
C VAL A 26 0.36 3.86 2.86
N SER A 27 -0.64 4.70 3.15
CA SER A 27 -1.00 5.85 2.32
C SER A 27 -0.26 7.12 2.72
N VAL A 28 0.44 7.72 1.74
CA VAL A 28 1.21 8.96 1.92
C VAL A 28 0.33 10.21 1.94
N ASP A 29 -0.87 10.14 1.34
CA ASP A 29 -1.74 11.28 1.04
C ASP A 29 -3.18 11.15 1.58
N SER A 30 -3.41 10.28 2.58
CA SER A 30 -4.69 10.26 3.27
C SER A 30 -4.81 11.52 4.12
N GLY A 31 -5.20 12.64 3.50
CA GLY A 31 -5.79 13.77 4.18
C GLY A 31 -6.78 13.23 5.20
N ARG A 32 -6.65 13.72 6.44
CA ARG A 32 -7.28 13.26 7.68
C ARG A 32 -8.81 13.25 7.63
N ASN A 33 -9.43 12.50 6.74
CA ASN A 33 -10.83 12.12 6.83
C ASN A 33 -10.91 10.92 7.75
N LEU A 34 -10.52 11.14 9.01
CA LEU A 34 -10.96 10.35 10.14
C LEU A 34 -12.47 10.60 10.25
N LEU A 35 -13.25 9.85 9.47
CA LEU A 35 -14.71 9.86 9.56
C LEU A 35 -15.20 9.42 10.96
N LYS A 36 -14.30 8.84 11.76
CA LYS A 36 -14.55 8.42 13.14
C LYS A 36 -13.52 9.02 14.09
N SER A 37 -14.01 9.55 15.21
CA SER A 37 -13.19 10.11 16.29
C SER A 37 -12.53 8.97 17.08
N TRP A 38 -11.43 9.26 17.80
CA TRP A 38 -10.82 8.30 18.74
C TRP A 38 -11.81 7.68 19.73
N LYS A 39 -12.89 8.43 20.05
CA LYS A 39 -14.00 8.00 20.91
C LYS A 39 -14.78 6.82 20.33
N ASP A 40 -14.90 6.71 19.01
CA ASP A 40 -15.69 5.67 18.35
C ASP A 40 -15.01 4.28 18.45
N TYR A 41 -13.72 4.28 18.76
CA TYR A 41 -12.91 3.09 18.99
C TYR A 41 -12.68 2.80 20.48
N GLY A 42 -13.32 3.57 21.37
CA GLY A 42 -13.21 3.38 22.82
C GLY A 42 -11.94 3.96 23.46
N PHE A 43 -11.20 4.82 22.76
CA PHE A 43 -10.03 5.50 23.34
C PHE A 43 -10.41 6.77 24.11
N THR A 44 -9.67 7.04 25.17
CA THR A 44 -9.85 8.22 26.02
C THR A 44 -9.22 9.45 25.37
N HIS A 45 -8.06 9.26 24.74
CA HIS A 45 -7.26 10.33 24.15
C HIS A 45 -6.73 9.96 22.75
N GLN A 46 -6.51 10.98 21.91
CA GLN A 46 -5.90 10.80 20.58
C GLN A 46 -4.50 10.18 20.68
N ASP A 47 -3.74 10.51 21.73
CA ASP A 47 -2.40 9.97 21.93
C ASP A 47 -2.40 8.44 22.09
N GLU A 48 -3.43 7.88 22.72
CA GLU A 48 -3.61 6.43 22.85
C GLU A 48 -3.88 5.77 21.51
N LEU A 49 -4.71 6.41 20.67
CA LEU A 49 -4.98 5.96 19.30
C LEU A 49 -3.70 5.96 18.46
N ASP A 50 -2.88 7.00 18.57
CA ASP A 50 -1.63 7.12 17.83
C ASP A 50 -0.60 6.08 18.30
N LEU A 51 -0.51 5.83 19.62
CA LEU A 51 0.36 4.80 20.19
C LEU A 51 -0.09 3.39 19.79
N ALA A 52 -1.39 3.11 19.86
CA ALA A 52 -1.96 1.83 19.44
C ALA A 52 -1.70 1.58 17.95
N THR A 53 -1.95 2.58 17.10
CA THR A 53 -1.70 2.48 15.66
C THR A 53 -0.22 2.23 15.35
N LYS A 54 0.71 2.96 16.00
CA LYS A 54 2.15 2.73 15.83
C LYS A 54 2.60 1.36 16.30
N GLY A 55 2.09 0.91 17.45
CA GLY A 55 2.38 -0.42 17.98
C GLY A 55 1.89 -1.51 17.03
N LEU A 56 0.68 -1.36 16.51
CA LEU A 56 0.07 -2.29 15.55
C LEU A 56 0.85 -2.32 14.24
N SER A 57 1.24 -1.16 13.70
CA SER A 57 2.09 -1.08 12.51
C SER A 57 3.36 -1.90 12.66
N ASN A 58 4.03 -1.79 13.82
CA ASN A 58 5.25 -2.55 14.08
C ASN A 58 4.99 -4.06 14.11
N ILE A 59 3.91 -4.51 14.78
CA ILE A 59 3.52 -5.93 14.82
C ILE A 59 3.17 -6.44 13.42
N PHE A 60 2.36 -5.67 12.66
CA PHE A 60 1.98 -6.02 11.29
C PHE A 60 3.19 -6.10 10.39
N GLY A 61 4.15 -5.18 10.54
CA GLY A 61 5.38 -5.21 9.77
C GLY A 61 6.28 -6.41 10.09
N GLN A 62 6.37 -6.80 11.36
CA GLN A 62 7.10 -8.01 11.77
C GLN A 62 6.44 -9.28 11.25
N TYR A 63 5.11 -9.37 11.32
CA TYR A 63 4.36 -10.49 10.75
C TYR A 63 4.47 -10.55 9.22
N ALA A 64 4.34 -9.42 8.52
CA ALA A 64 4.44 -9.34 7.08
C ALA A 64 5.81 -9.82 6.58
N ARG A 65 6.89 -9.48 7.29
CA ARG A 65 8.27 -9.94 7.04
C ARG A 65 8.52 -11.42 7.37
N GLY A 66 7.56 -12.10 8.00
CA GLY A 66 7.73 -13.49 8.46
C GLY A 66 8.62 -13.62 9.70
N GLN A 67 8.83 -12.54 10.47
CA GLN A 67 9.57 -12.60 11.74
C GLN A 67 8.73 -13.20 12.88
N ILE A 68 7.41 -13.17 12.73
CA ILE A 68 6.43 -13.63 13.71
C ILE A 68 5.50 -14.63 13.01
N ASP A 69 5.28 -15.79 13.63
CA ASP A 69 4.29 -16.77 13.18
C ASP A 69 2.87 -16.38 13.58
N GLN A 70 1.86 -16.96 12.92
CA GLN A 70 0.45 -16.72 13.25
C GLN A 70 0.14 -16.99 14.74
N LYS A 71 0.77 -18.00 15.36
CA LYS A 71 0.58 -18.30 16.79
C LYS A 71 1.08 -17.16 17.68
N SER A 72 2.27 -16.65 17.37
CA SER A 72 2.87 -15.53 18.07
C SER A 72 2.07 -14.25 17.85
N LEU A 73 1.54 -14.03 16.64
CA LEU A 73 0.62 -12.92 16.36
C LEU A 73 -0.64 -13.00 17.24
N LYS A 74 -1.27 -14.17 17.34
CA LYS A 74 -2.43 -14.39 18.22
C LYS A 74 -2.08 -14.16 19.69
N SER A 75 -0.85 -14.45 20.13
CA SER A 75 -0.43 -14.23 21.52
C SER A 75 -0.42 -12.74 21.92
N TYR A 76 -0.10 -11.82 20.99
CA TYR A 76 -0.20 -10.38 21.23
C TYR A 76 -1.63 -9.91 21.51
N PHE A 77 -2.62 -10.69 21.04
CA PHE A 77 -4.05 -10.42 21.21
C PHE A 77 -4.74 -11.47 22.08
N SER A 78 -3.99 -12.12 22.97
CA SER A 78 -4.50 -13.19 23.83
C SER A 78 -5.65 -12.76 24.74
N TYR A 79 -5.76 -11.47 25.04
CA TYR A 79 -6.87 -10.88 25.80
C TYR A 79 -8.19 -10.78 25.01
N LEU A 80 -8.16 -10.93 23.68
CA LEU A 80 -9.35 -10.93 22.83
C LEU A 80 -9.93 -12.34 22.67
N ASN A 81 -11.23 -12.42 22.38
CA ASN A 81 -11.90 -13.66 22.00
C ASN A 81 -11.18 -14.32 20.79
N PRO A 82 -10.97 -15.65 20.78
CA PRO A 82 -10.45 -16.40 19.63
C PRO A 82 -11.03 -16.01 18.26
N GLU A 83 -12.32 -15.69 18.18
CA GLU A 83 -12.96 -15.24 16.93
C GLU A 83 -12.39 -13.90 16.43
N LEU A 84 -12.19 -12.95 17.34
CA LEU A 84 -11.58 -11.66 17.02
C LEU A 84 -10.10 -11.80 16.66
N GLN A 85 -9.38 -12.69 17.35
CA GLN A 85 -7.99 -13.02 17.00
C GLN A 85 -7.88 -13.55 15.56
N GLU A 86 -8.81 -14.42 15.15
CA GLU A 86 -8.83 -14.93 13.78
C GLU A 86 -9.20 -13.84 12.77
N LYS A 87 -10.13 -12.94 13.12
CA LYS A 87 -10.48 -11.78 12.29
C LYS A 87 -9.27 -10.87 12.08
N ILE A 88 -8.45 -10.62 13.11
CA ILE A 88 -7.20 -9.85 13.01
C ILE A 88 -6.24 -10.50 12.00
N VAL A 89 -6.00 -11.81 12.13
CA VAL A 89 -5.11 -12.51 11.19
C VAL A 89 -5.61 -12.37 9.76
N ARG A 90 -6.91 -12.62 9.52
CA ARG A 90 -7.49 -12.53 8.18
C ARG A 90 -7.34 -11.14 7.56
N VAL A 91 -7.53 -10.07 8.35
CA VAL A 91 -7.36 -8.69 7.86
C VAL A 91 -5.92 -8.41 7.48
N ILE A 92 -4.96 -8.79 8.33
CA ILE A 92 -3.53 -8.57 8.08
C ILE A 92 -3.07 -9.39 6.87
N GLU A 93 -3.49 -10.65 6.78
CA GLU A 93 -3.11 -11.56 5.70
C GLU A 93 -3.67 -11.07 4.35
N GLY A 94 -4.93 -10.60 4.32
CA GLY A 94 -5.54 -10.01 3.13
C GLY A 94 -4.84 -8.73 2.64
N ARG A 95 -4.11 -8.02 3.51
CA ARG A 95 -3.38 -6.78 3.16
C ARG A 95 -1.86 -6.91 3.27
N LYS A 96 -1.35 -8.14 3.37
CA LYS A 96 0.07 -8.41 3.59
C LYS A 96 0.96 -7.82 2.48
N ASP A 97 0.52 -7.93 1.23
CA ASP A 97 1.26 -7.41 0.08
C ASP A 97 1.39 -5.88 0.11
N GLU A 98 0.35 -5.17 0.54
CA GLU A 98 0.37 -3.71 0.67
C GLU A 98 1.36 -3.27 1.74
N ILE A 99 1.33 -3.94 2.90
CA ILE A 99 2.25 -3.71 4.02
C ILE A 99 3.69 -3.98 3.56
N LEU A 100 3.95 -5.11 2.89
CA LEU A 100 5.27 -5.45 2.38
C LEU A 100 5.79 -4.41 1.37
N ARG A 101 4.96 -4.02 0.41
CA ARG A 101 5.31 -2.96 -0.55
C ARG A 101 5.68 -1.67 0.18
N HIS A 102 4.88 -1.25 1.15
CA HIS A 102 5.18 -0.06 1.94
C HIS A 102 6.54 -0.18 2.66
N LEU A 103 6.81 -1.32 3.31
CA LEU A 103 8.07 -1.55 4.02
C LEU A 103 9.28 -1.52 3.09
N VAL A 104 9.15 -2.11 1.89
CA VAL A 104 10.19 -2.04 0.86
C VAL A 104 10.43 -0.59 0.47
N PHE A 105 9.41 0.17 0.11
CA PHE A 105 9.57 1.59 -0.25
C PHE A 105 10.10 2.46 0.90
N ARG A 106 9.80 2.11 2.15
CA ARG A 106 10.35 2.79 3.33
C ARG A 106 11.84 2.50 3.52
N SER A 107 12.31 1.32 3.12
CA SER A 107 13.73 0.94 3.19
C SER A 107 14.57 1.52 2.04
N ILE A 108 13.94 1.91 0.94
CA ILE A 108 14.62 2.55 -0.18
C ILE A 108 15.02 3.97 0.23
N SER A 109 16.31 4.29 0.08
CA SER A 109 16.87 5.60 0.43
C SER A 109 16.11 6.73 -0.26
N SER A 110 15.99 7.88 0.41
CA SER A 110 15.41 9.11 -0.17
C SER A 110 16.12 9.56 -1.45
N GLU A 111 17.34 9.06 -1.71
CA GLU A 111 18.13 9.35 -2.90
C GLU A 111 17.82 8.43 -4.08
N GLN A 112 17.26 7.24 -3.82
CA GLN A 112 17.01 6.22 -4.83
C GLN A 112 15.57 6.34 -5.40
N LYS A 113 15.44 6.26 -6.73
CA LYS A 113 14.14 6.18 -7.40
C LYS A 113 13.74 4.72 -7.59
N ALA A 114 12.55 4.35 -7.13
CA ALA A 114 11.99 3.01 -7.30
C ALA A 114 10.83 3.05 -8.29
N LEU A 115 10.77 2.11 -9.22
CA LEU A 115 9.61 1.93 -10.10
C LEU A 115 8.47 1.30 -9.28
N VAL A 116 7.32 1.96 -9.23
CA VAL A 116 6.12 1.50 -8.52
C VAL A 116 5.22 0.70 -9.45
N SER A 117 4.98 1.23 -10.65
CA SER A 117 4.21 0.57 -11.69
C SER A 117 4.62 1.10 -13.05
N PHE A 118 4.27 0.38 -14.11
CA PHE A 118 4.38 0.88 -15.46
C PHE A 118 3.14 0.54 -16.26
N ASP A 119 2.74 1.49 -17.09
CA ASP A 119 1.64 1.33 -18.04
C ASP A 119 2.23 1.41 -19.45
N TRP A 120 1.73 0.59 -20.36
CA TRP A 120 2.18 0.58 -21.73
C TRP A 120 0.98 0.52 -22.68
N ASP A 121 1.09 1.24 -23.79
CA ASP A 121 0.11 1.22 -24.89
C ASP A 121 0.88 0.97 -26.19
N VAL A 122 0.36 0.06 -27.02
CA VAL A 122 0.94 -0.32 -28.31
C VAL A 122 -0.14 -0.19 -29.38
N LYS A 123 0.17 0.64 -30.39
CA LYS A 123 -0.70 0.90 -31.53
C LYS A 123 -0.13 0.21 -32.75
N TRP A 124 -0.90 -0.75 -33.27
CA TRP A 124 -0.60 -1.41 -34.53
C TRP A 124 -1.02 -0.52 -35.69
N ILE A 125 -0.08 -0.19 -36.58
CA ILE A 125 -0.34 0.58 -37.80
C ILE A 125 -0.33 -0.39 -38.97
N LEU A 126 -1.50 -0.67 -39.54
CA LEU A 126 -1.62 -1.37 -40.82
C LEU A 126 -1.43 -0.34 -41.93
N GLY A 127 -0.39 -0.52 -42.74
CA GLY A 127 0.01 0.46 -43.76
C GLY A 127 -0.97 0.52 -44.93
N SER A 128 -1.39 1.73 -45.30
CA SER A 128 -1.89 2.04 -46.65
C SER A 128 -0.81 2.84 -47.39
N SER A 129 -0.68 2.62 -48.69
CA SER A 129 0.32 3.24 -49.59
C SER A 129 0.29 4.78 -49.64
N SER A 130 -0.66 5.43 -48.97
CA SER A 130 -0.82 6.88 -48.84
C SER A 130 -0.25 7.50 -47.55
N SER A 131 0.28 6.70 -46.62
CA SER A 131 0.66 7.15 -45.27
C SER A 131 2.15 7.42 -45.07
N SER A 132 2.91 7.68 -46.13
CA SER A 132 4.37 7.89 -46.05
C SER A 132 4.82 9.14 -45.28
N THR A 133 3.90 10.03 -44.89
CA THR A 133 4.22 11.32 -44.25
C THR A 133 3.80 11.43 -42.79
N VAL A 134 3.09 10.46 -42.22
CA VAL A 134 2.52 10.60 -40.85
C VAL A 134 3.32 9.80 -39.83
N GLN A 135 4.13 10.50 -39.03
CA GLN A 135 4.72 9.94 -37.82
C GLN A 135 3.61 9.67 -36.79
N LYS A 136 3.37 8.40 -36.46
CA LYS A 136 2.44 8.00 -35.40
C LYS A 136 3.21 7.32 -34.28
N LEU A 137 2.84 7.64 -33.05
CA LEU A 137 3.39 6.98 -31.86
C LEU A 137 2.91 5.52 -31.85
N ILE A 138 3.86 4.59 -31.97
CA ILE A 138 3.60 3.14 -32.02
C ILE A 138 3.54 2.56 -30.61
N THR A 139 4.36 3.07 -29.69
CA THR A 139 4.40 2.59 -28.32
C THR A 139 4.59 3.75 -27.36
N SER A 140 3.80 3.79 -26.29
CA SER A 140 4.06 4.66 -25.14
C SER A 140 4.32 3.82 -23.90
N LEU A 141 5.37 4.16 -23.15
CA LEU A 141 5.69 3.56 -21.87
C LEU A 141 5.63 4.65 -20.79
N THR A 142 4.72 4.49 -19.84
CA THR A 142 4.61 5.37 -18.68
C THR A 142 5.17 4.64 -17.48
N LEU A 143 6.21 5.19 -16.87
CA LEU A 143 6.82 4.66 -15.66
C LEU A 143 6.36 5.51 -14.46
N ASN A 144 5.66 4.90 -13.51
CA ASN A 144 5.32 5.55 -12.26
C ASN A 144 6.44 5.25 -11.26
N CYS A 145 7.31 6.23 -11.03
CA CYS A 145 8.43 6.12 -10.11
C CYS A 145 8.09 6.79 -8.77
N ARG A 146 8.79 6.40 -7.71
CA ARG A 146 8.71 7.02 -6.39
C ARG A 146 10.11 7.29 -5.87
N LYS A 147 10.32 8.49 -5.34
CA LYS A 147 11.54 8.91 -4.64
C LYS A 147 11.16 9.29 -3.21
N GLY A 148 11.48 8.43 -2.25
CA GLY A 148 11.04 8.62 -0.85
C GLY A 148 9.51 8.71 -0.72
N LYS A 149 8.99 9.84 -0.23
CA LYS A 149 7.53 10.10 -0.14
C LYS A 149 6.94 10.73 -1.40
N ILE A 150 7.75 11.18 -2.35
CA ILE A 150 7.28 11.88 -3.54
C ILE A 150 7.07 10.87 -4.67
N GLN A 151 5.87 10.85 -5.24
CA GLN A 151 5.56 10.06 -6.43
C GLN A 151 5.82 10.92 -7.68
N GLU A 152 6.65 10.42 -8.60
CA GLU A 152 6.97 11.07 -9.86
C GLU A 152 6.55 10.18 -11.02
N ARG A 153 5.65 10.67 -11.88
CA ARG A 153 5.36 10.00 -13.15
C ARG A 153 6.41 10.41 -14.18
N VAL A 154 7.11 9.43 -14.72
CA VAL A 154 8.08 9.63 -15.80
C VAL A 154 7.46 9.06 -17.08
N PHE A 155 7.15 9.94 -18.02
CA PHE A 155 6.71 9.54 -19.36
C PHE A 155 7.93 9.24 -20.22
N MET A 156 8.11 7.99 -20.63
CA MET A 156 9.10 7.62 -21.64
C MET A 156 8.41 7.41 -22.98
N LEU A 157 8.46 8.46 -23.81
CA LEU A 157 8.00 8.40 -25.20
C LEU A 157 9.20 8.09 -26.09
N ARG A 158 9.38 6.84 -26.52
CA ARG A 158 10.33 6.57 -27.61
C ARG A 158 10.10 5.27 -28.36
N TRP A 159 9.38 5.36 -29.49
CA TRP A 159 9.76 4.72 -30.75
C TRP A 159 9.03 5.40 -31.91
N ILE A 160 9.78 6.13 -32.76
CA ILE A 160 9.30 6.63 -34.05
C ILE A 160 9.83 5.63 -35.08
N GLY A 161 8.99 4.70 -35.52
CA GLY A 161 9.34 3.79 -36.60
C GLY A 161 9.05 4.44 -37.95
N SER A 162 10.08 4.64 -38.78
CA SER A 162 9.91 4.94 -40.20
C SER A 162 9.68 3.64 -40.95
N ILE A 163 8.44 3.37 -41.37
CA ILE A 163 8.12 2.23 -42.22
C ILE A 163 8.48 2.61 -43.66
N TRP A 164 9.63 2.15 -44.15
CA TRP A 164 9.95 2.17 -45.58
C TRP A 164 9.39 0.89 -46.20
N ILE A 165 8.31 1.02 -46.96
CA ILE A 165 7.77 -0.07 -47.79
C ILE A 165 8.45 0.08 -49.16
N ASN A 166 9.24 -0.91 -49.57
CA ASN A 166 9.74 -1.08 -50.94
C ASN A 166 8.66 -1.73 -51.80
#